data_AF-A0A0N4XL86-F1
#
_entry.id   AF-A0A0N4XL86-F1
#
_cell.length_a   1.000
_cell.length_b   1.000
_cell.length_c   1.000
_cell.angle_alpha   90.00
_cell.angle_beta   90.00
_cell.angle_gamma   90.00
#
_symmetry.space_group_name_H-M   'P 1'
#
loop_
_entity.id
_entity.type
_entity.pdbx_description
1 polymer ?
#
loop_
_entity_poly.entity_id
_entity_poly.type
_entity_poly.pdbx_seq_one_letter_code
_entity_poly.pdbx_strand_id
1 'polypeptide(L)'
;MILGKDGTLSKLTEKNLNAKLDILFKKNLFDVAVILAKNNKDGAEHLKSIHAKYGDYLYGKSDFDGAIHEYKETIGMLEPSYVIKRYLEGSRLRQLCVYMEALHETQKYNLHHTSILLHCYAQLEEREKMMKFLEKLSTDEALFQVLRSLKLSADASLFAVKLNMHDRALSMMVEDLGRHATAIKYIAKRPPVEACGFVEKYGRVLFEACPDETIGLLQSIIESSSGGTYIFLSHSN
;
A
#
# COMPACT_ATOMS: atom_id res chain seq x y z
N MET A 1 51.65 -27.02 -0.40
CA MET A 1 52.31 -27.08 0.93
C MET A 1 53.52 -26.19 0.86
N ILE A 2 53.87 -25.53 1.96
CA ILE A 2 54.98 -24.58 2.07
C ILE A 2 55.90 -25.14 3.17
N LEU A 3 57.16 -25.36 2.85
CA LEU A 3 58.18 -25.80 3.80
C LEU A 3 58.90 -24.56 4.35
N GLY A 4 58.77 -24.32 5.66
CA GLY A 4 59.47 -23.25 6.36
C GLY A 4 60.96 -23.57 6.53
N LYS A 5 61.78 -22.52 6.74
CA LYS A 5 63.23 -22.67 7.00
C LYS A 5 63.55 -23.40 8.31
N ASP A 6 62.56 -23.49 9.19
CA ASP A 6 62.53 -24.24 10.45
C ASP A 6 62.15 -25.72 10.27
N GLY A 7 61.87 -26.17 9.03
CA GLY A 7 61.48 -27.55 8.73
C GLY A 7 60.00 -27.83 8.94
N THR A 8 59.16 -26.85 9.30
CA THR A 8 57.71 -27.08 9.39
C THR A 8 57.05 -27.08 8.01
N LEU A 9 56.25 -28.11 7.76
CA LEU A 9 55.51 -28.27 6.50
C LEU A 9 54.05 -27.82 6.69
N SER A 10 53.71 -26.66 6.15
CA SER A 10 52.38 -26.06 6.27
C SER A 10 51.55 -26.28 5.00
N LYS A 11 50.26 -26.62 5.13
CA LYS A 11 49.33 -26.70 4.00
C LYS A 11 48.34 -25.54 4.09
N LEU A 12 48.32 -24.67 3.09
CA LEU A 12 47.20 -23.75 2.91
C LEU A 12 45.99 -24.55 2.44
N THR A 13 44.93 -24.52 3.23
CA THR A 13 43.62 -25.04 2.85
C THR A 13 42.66 -23.86 2.72
N GLU A 14 41.93 -23.83 1.61
CA GLU A 14 40.91 -22.83 1.42
C GLU A 14 39.76 -23.07 2.42
N LYS A 15 39.38 -22.03 3.15
CA LYS A 15 38.22 -22.10 4.05
C LYS A 15 36.93 -22.17 3.22
N ASN A 16 35.94 -22.90 3.73
CA ASN A 16 34.60 -22.88 3.15
C ASN A 16 33.97 -21.47 3.20
N LEU A 17 32.93 -21.25 2.40
CA LEU A 17 32.28 -19.94 2.28
C LEU A 17 31.79 -19.40 3.62
N ASN A 18 31.13 -20.25 4.43
CA ASN A 18 30.63 -19.88 5.75
C ASN A 18 31.71 -19.36 6.69
N ALA A 19 32.85 -20.05 6.77
CA ALA A 19 33.97 -19.61 7.61
C ALA A 19 34.61 -18.32 7.09
N LYS A 20 34.60 -18.05 5.78
CA LYS A 20 35.04 -16.77 5.21
C LYS A 20 34.07 -15.65 5.59
N LEU A 21 32.75 -15.88 5.45
CA LEU A 21 31.71 -14.91 5.81
C LEU A 21 31.77 -14.55 7.30
N ASP A 22 31.95 -15.53 8.19
CA ASP A 22 32.08 -15.28 9.63
C ASP A 22 33.28 -14.39 9.97
N ILE A 23 34.41 -14.55 9.28
CA ILE A 23 35.57 -13.68 9.46
C ILE A 23 35.25 -12.25 8.99
N LEU A 24 34.56 -12.12 7.86
CA LEU A 24 34.17 -10.81 7.31
C LEU A 24 33.17 -10.09 8.22
N PHE A 25 32.17 -10.80 8.74
CA PHE A 25 31.20 -10.25 9.70
C PHE A 25 31.88 -9.76 10.97
N LYS A 26 32.82 -10.54 11.54
CA LYS A 26 33.59 -10.13 12.72
C LYS A 26 34.44 -8.88 12.49
N LYS A 27 34.84 -8.63 11.23
CA LYS A 27 35.60 -7.45 10.83
C LYS A 27 34.72 -6.31 10.30
N ASN A 28 33.40 -6.46 10.33
CA ASN A 28 32.43 -5.53 9.74
C ASN A 28 32.65 -5.25 8.24
N LEU A 29 33.23 -6.20 7.49
CA LEU A 29 33.50 -6.08 6.06
C LEU A 29 32.32 -6.62 5.24
N PHE A 30 31.16 -5.98 5.37
CA PHE A 30 29.90 -6.44 4.75
C PHE A 30 29.90 -6.30 3.23
N ASP A 31 30.43 -5.21 2.67
CA ASP A 31 30.54 -5.04 1.22
C ASP A 31 31.33 -6.17 0.56
N VAL A 32 32.44 -6.55 1.19
CA VAL A 32 33.28 -7.67 0.75
C VAL A 32 32.53 -9.00 0.88
N ALA A 33 31.71 -9.16 1.93
CA ALA A 33 30.89 -10.36 2.12
C ALA A 33 29.82 -10.49 1.02
N VAL A 34 29.17 -9.38 0.64
CA VAL A 34 28.21 -9.33 -0.47
C VAL A 34 28.89 -9.69 -1.80
N ILE A 35 30.04 -9.08 -2.10
CA ILE A 35 30.81 -9.37 -3.32
C ILE A 35 31.25 -10.83 -3.35
N LEU A 36 31.74 -11.36 -2.23
CA LEU A 36 32.17 -12.75 -2.10
C LEU A 36 31.01 -13.72 -2.35
N ALA A 37 29.83 -13.44 -1.81
CA ALA A 37 28.64 -14.25 -2.03
C ALA A 37 28.15 -14.17 -3.48
N LYS A 38 28.09 -12.98 -4.09
CA LYS A 38 27.67 -12.83 -5.50
C LYS A 38 28.59 -13.56 -6.48
N ASN A 39 29.87 -13.68 -6.15
CA ASN A 39 30.87 -14.36 -6.99
C ASN A 39 30.98 -15.87 -6.73
N ASN A 40 30.23 -16.43 -5.79
CA ASN A 40 30.26 -17.86 -5.47
C ASN A 40 28.98 -18.56 -5.97
N LYS A 41 29.12 -19.79 -6.50
CA LYS A 41 28.00 -20.58 -7.04
C LYS A 41 26.88 -20.80 -6.00
N ASP A 42 27.26 -20.99 -4.73
CA ASP A 42 26.33 -21.24 -3.63
C ASP A 42 25.97 -19.96 -2.85
N GLY A 43 26.49 -18.79 -3.26
CA GLY A 43 26.37 -17.58 -2.46
C GLY A 43 25.01 -16.90 -2.53
N ALA A 44 24.16 -17.24 -3.50
CA ALA A 44 22.79 -16.74 -3.60
C ALA A 44 21.94 -17.11 -2.37
N GLU A 45 22.16 -18.31 -1.79
CA GLU A 45 21.46 -18.76 -0.58
C GLU A 45 21.85 -17.93 0.65
N HIS A 46 23.11 -17.49 0.70
CA HIS A 46 23.64 -16.69 1.81
C HIS A 46 23.39 -15.20 1.66
N LEU A 47 23.11 -14.71 0.45
CA LEU A 47 23.03 -13.28 0.14
C LEU A 47 22.01 -12.55 1.02
N LYS A 48 20.80 -13.10 1.18
CA LYS A 48 19.76 -12.50 2.04
C LYS A 48 20.16 -12.45 3.52
N SER A 49 20.88 -13.49 3.99
CA SER A 49 21.38 -13.52 5.37
C SER A 49 22.51 -12.49 5.60
N ILE A 50 23.32 -12.22 4.59
CA ILE A 50 24.36 -11.19 4.61
C ILE A 50 23.69 -9.81 4.69
N HIS A 51 22.72 -9.54 3.82
CA HIS A 51 21.95 -8.29 3.83
C HIS A 51 21.24 -8.06 5.16
N ALA A 52 20.67 -9.10 5.80
CA ALA A 52 20.06 -8.96 7.12
C ALA A 52 21.06 -8.51 8.19
N LYS A 53 22.23 -9.17 8.26
CA LYS A 53 23.30 -8.78 9.21
C LYS A 53 23.87 -7.40 8.90
N TYR A 54 23.96 -7.04 7.61
CA TYR A 54 24.46 -5.74 7.20
C TYR A 54 23.48 -4.62 7.58
N GLY A 55 22.18 -4.84 7.34
CA GLY A 55 21.12 -3.95 7.78
C GLY A 55 21.13 -3.73 9.29
N ASP A 56 21.33 -4.79 10.09
CA ASP A 56 21.44 -4.67 11.55
C ASP A 56 22.65 -3.84 11.98
N TYR A 57 23.80 -4.04 11.33
CA TYR A 57 25.00 -3.27 11.60
C TYR A 57 24.83 -1.79 11.25
N LEU A 58 24.28 -1.47 10.08
CA LEU A 58 24.00 -0.09 9.67
C LEU A 58 22.99 0.58 10.58
N TYR A 59 21.94 -0.14 10.98
CA TYR A 59 20.94 0.35 11.91
C TYR A 59 21.56 0.69 13.27
N GLY A 60 22.43 -0.18 13.80
CA GLY A 60 23.18 0.08 15.04
C GLY A 60 24.12 1.30 14.94
N LYS A 61 24.60 1.61 13.73
CA LYS A 61 25.38 2.82 13.43
C LYS A 61 24.53 4.07 13.20
N SER A 62 23.21 3.98 13.34
CA SER A 62 22.25 5.05 13.00
C SER A 62 22.24 5.45 11.53
N ASP A 63 22.80 4.62 10.63
CA ASP A 63 22.64 4.77 9.19
C ASP A 63 21.35 4.07 8.75
N PHE A 64 20.22 4.73 8.99
CA PHE A 64 18.88 4.18 8.72
C PHE A 64 18.57 4.11 7.23
N ASP A 65 19.14 5.02 6.44
CA ASP A 65 18.95 5.02 5.00
C ASP A 65 19.72 3.87 4.36
N GLY A 66 20.98 3.63 4.75
CA GLY A 66 21.70 2.44 4.32
C GLY A 66 21.01 1.15 4.79
N ALA A 67 20.63 1.09 6.07
CA ALA A 67 20.00 -0.10 6.66
C ALA A 67 18.71 -0.51 5.95
N ILE A 68 17.86 0.44 5.53
CA ILE A 68 16.60 0.10 4.88
C ILE A 68 16.81 -0.48 3.48
N HIS A 69 17.84 -0.02 2.75
CA HIS A 69 18.19 -0.60 1.45
C HIS A 69 18.64 -2.06 1.61
N GLU A 70 19.43 -2.36 2.64
CA GLU A 70 19.81 -3.73 2.95
C GLU A 70 18.60 -4.59 3.32
N TYR A 71 17.67 -4.08 4.14
CA TYR A 71 16.46 -4.83 4.48
C TYR A 71 15.56 -5.14 3.29
N LYS A 72 15.50 -4.29 2.27
CA LYS A 72 14.73 -4.58 1.03
C LYS A 72 15.23 -5.86 0.35
N GLU A 73 16.54 -6.07 0.31
CA GLU A 73 17.14 -7.27 -0.29
C GLU A 73 16.83 -8.56 0.50
N THR A 74 16.40 -8.42 1.76
CA THR A 74 16.02 -9.56 2.61
C THR A 74 14.58 -10.04 2.41
N ILE A 75 13.77 -9.32 1.61
CA ILE A 75 12.34 -9.64 1.43
C ILE A 75 12.17 -11.09 0.96
N GLY A 76 11.26 -11.79 1.64
CA GLY A 76 10.98 -13.20 1.40
C GLY A 76 11.92 -14.19 2.10
N MET A 77 12.88 -13.71 2.88
CA MET A 77 13.60 -14.51 3.89
C MET A 77 13.38 -13.94 5.28
N LEU A 78 13.51 -12.62 5.46
CA LEU A 78 13.24 -11.96 6.72
C LEU A 78 11.75 -11.63 6.85
N GLU A 79 11.19 -11.90 8.02
CA GLU A 79 9.80 -11.55 8.33
C GLU A 79 9.60 -10.02 8.35
N PRO A 80 8.63 -9.47 7.59
CA PRO A 80 8.40 -8.02 7.53
C PRO A 80 8.16 -7.36 8.89
N SER A 81 7.51 -8.08 9.81
CA SER A 81 7.22 -7.61 11.17
C SER A 81 8.47 -7.16 11.93
N TYR A 82 9.62 -7.81 11.68
CA TYR A 82 10.89 -7.45 12.29
C TYR A 82 11.35 -6.04 11.91
N VAL A 83 11.29 -5.73 10.62
CA VAL A 83 11.68 -4.43 10.07
C VAL A 83 10.64 -3.37 10.45
N ILE A 84 9.35 -3.69 10.33
CA ILE A 84 8.25 -2.79 10.68
C ILE A 84 8.38 -2.30 12.12
N LYS A 85 8.49 -3.23 13.09
CA LYS A 85 8.58 -2.89 14.51
C LYS A 85 9.73 -1.92 14.79
N ARG A 86 10.89 -2.23 14.22
CA ARG A 86 12.12 -1.44 14.41
C ARG A 86 11.97 0.00 13.92
N TYR A 87 11.39 0.20 12.73
CA TYR A 87 11.26 1.53 12.14
C TYR A 87 10.06 2.33 12.69
N LEU A 88 9.03 1.66 13.20
CA LEU A 88 7.96 2.30 13.97
C LEU A 88 8.48 2.88 15.29
N GLU A 89 9.24 2.10 16.06
CA GLU A 89 9.84 2.56 17.34
C GLU A 89 10.77 3.76 17.14
N GLY A 90 11.51 3.78 16.02
CA GLY A 90 12.39 4.90 15.67
C GLY A 90 11.71 6.14 15.07
N SER A 91 10.38 6.14 14.92
CA SER A 91 9.62 7.20 14.21
C SER A 91 10.17 7.49 12.80
N ARG A 92 10.66 6.45 12.11
CA ARG A 92 11.34 6.55 10.81
C ARG A 92 10.38 6.24 9.66
N LEU A 93 9.31 7.04 9.56
CA LEU A 93 8.20 6.81 8.62
C LEU A 93 8.65 6.79 7.15
N ARG A 94 9.61 7.63 6.74
CA ARG A 94 10.11 7.65 5.35
C ARG A 94 10.78 6.34 4.96
N GLN A 95 11.66 5.82 5.82
CA GLN A 95 12.33 4.54 5.59
C GLN A 95 11.31 3.39 5.63
N LEU A 96 10.36 3.42 6.58
CA LEU A 96 9.29 2.44 6.62
C LEU A 96 8.46 2.42 5.33
N CYS A 97 8.13 3.60 4.78
CA CYS A 97 7.43 3.75 3.51
C CYS A 97 8.19 3.05 2.37
N VAL A 98 9.51 3.31 2.25
CA VAL A 98 10.37 2.69 1.22
C VAL A 98 10.38 1.16 1.32
N TYR A 99 10.39 0.60 2.54
CA TYR A 99 10.34 -0.84 2.72
C TYR A 99 8.95 -1.42 2.43
N MET A 100 7.88 -0.74 2.84
CA MET A 100 6.51 -1.14 2.53
C MET A 100 6.23 -1.10 1.01
N GLU A 101 6.75 -0.11 0.28
CA GLU A 101 6.67 -0.03 -1.18
C GLU A 101 7.35 -1.25 -1.81
N ALA A 102 8.57 -1.58 -1.38
CA ALA A 102 9.30 -2.75 -1.86
C ALA A 102 8.58 -4.09 -1.58
N LEU A 103 7.87 -4.21 -0.45
CA LEU A 103 7.03 -5.39 -0.17
C LEU A 103 5.88 -5.53 -1.17
N HIS A 104 5.30 -4.42 -1.62
CA HIS A 104 4.23 -4.45 -2.61
C HIS A 104 4.78 -4.73 -4.02
N GLU A 105 5.94 -4.19 -4.38
CA GLU A 105 6.62 -4.47 -5.66
C GLU A 105 6.98 -5.96 -5.80
N THR A 106 7.33 -6.61 -4.70
CA THR A 106 7.66 -8.05 -4.65
C THR A 106 6.44 -8.95 -4.46
N GLN A 107 5.23 -8.37 -4.39
CA GLN A 107 3.96 -9.08 -4.14
C GLN A 107 3.95 -9.93 -2.85
N LYS A 108 4.83 -9.64 -1.88
CA LYS A 108 4.91 -10.34 -0.59
C LYS A 108 4.25 -9.54 0.53
N TYR A 109 3.07 -8.98 0.24
CA TYR A 109 2.33 -8.14 1.15
C TYR A 109 1.01 -8.80 1.59
N ASN A 110 0.44 -8.27 2.66
CA ASN A 110 -0.91 -8.58 3.11
C ASN A 110 -1.66 -7.27 3.38
N LEU A 111 -2.95 -7.35 3.70
CA LEU A 111 -3.77 -6.18 3.96
C LEU A 111 -3.23 -5.30 5.10
N HIS A 112 -2.61 -5.90 6.11
CA HIS A 112 -2.00 -5.15 7.22
C HIS A 112 -0.82 -4.29 6.73
N HIS A 113 0.04 -4.82 5.86
CA HIS A 113 1.13 -4.06 5.24
C HIS A 113 0.59 -2.90 4.38
N THR A 114 -0.51 -3.13 3.65
CA THR A 114 -1.18 -2.06 2.88
C THR A 114 -1.71 -0.96 3.80
N SER A 115 -2.33 -1.33 4.93
CA SER A 115 -2.79 -0.36 5.94
C SER A 115 -1.65 0.48 6.50
N ILE A 116 -0.51 -0.15 6.84
CA ILE A 116 0.69 0.57 7.30
C ILE A 116 1.20 1.53 6.23
N LEU A 117 1.28 1.10 4.97
CA LEU A 117 1.74 1.95 3.87
C LEU A 117 0.82 3.16 3.65
N LEU A 118 -0.49 2.95 3.64
CA LEU A 118 -1.46 4.04 3.51
C LEU A 118 -1.38 5.01 4.69
N HIS A 119 -1.18 4.50 5.92
CA HIS A 119 -0.94 5.35 7.08
C HIS A 119 0.36 6.16 6.92
N CYS A 120 1.44 5.54 6.42
CA CYS A 120 2.69 6.24 6.15
C CYS A 120 2.50 7.37 5.14
N TYR A 121 1.82 7.11 4.01
CA TYR A 121 1.54 8.16 3.02
C TYR A 121 0.69 9.29 3.60
N ALA A 122 -0.31 8.97 4.43
CA ALA A 122 -1.16 9.98 5.07
C ALA A 122 -0.34 10.87 6.03
N GLN A 123 0.51 10.26 6.86
CA GLN A 123 1.37 10.99 7.81
C GLN A 123 2.47 11.81 7.14
N LEU A 124 2.95 11.37 5.96
CA LEU A 124 3.95 12.09 5.17
C LEU A 124 3.33 13.14 4.24
N GLU A 125 2.00 13.28 4.22
CA GLU A 125 1.25 14.17 3.32
C GLU A 125 1.47 13.87 1.82
N GLU A 126 1.85 12.63 1.50
CA GLU A 126 2.20 12.16 0.15
C GLU A 126 0.96 11.68 -0.62
N ARG A 127 -0.06 12.55 -0.70
CA ARG A 127 -1.39 12.20 -1.25
C ARG A 127 -1.33 11.72 -2.69
N GLU A 128 -0.48 12.31 -3.53
CA GLU A 128 -0.35 11.89 -4.94
C GLU A 128 0.20 10.48 -5.08
N LYS A 129 1.21 10.12 -4.27
CA LYS A 129 1.78 8.77 -4.25
C LYS A 129 0.76 7.76 -3.77
N MET A 130 0.01 8.10 -2.72
CA MET A 130 -1.08 7.28 -2.22
C MET A 130 -2.11 6.98 -3.32
N MET A 131 -2.58 8.00 -4.03
CA MET A 131 -3.57 7.82 -5.09
C MET A 131 -3.03 6.96 -6.25
N LYS A 132 -1.79 7.22 -6.70
CA LYS A 132 -1.14 6.39 -7.74
C LYS A 132 -0.94 4.94 -7.28
N PHE A 133 -0.68 4.74 -6.00
CA PHE A 133 -0.54 3.41 -5.42
C PHE A 133 -1.89 2.68 -5.35
N LEU A 134 -2.96 3.36 -4.91
CA LEU A 134 -4.31 2.82 -4.92
C LEU A 134 -4.77 2.43 -6.32
N GLU A 135 -4.46 3.23 -7.35
CA GLU A 135 -4.77 2.93 -8.76
C GLU A 135 -4.12 1.62 -9.27
N LYS A 136 -3.03 1.15 -8.63
CA LYS A 136 -2.37 -0.12 -8.96
C LYS A 136 -2.94 -1.33 -8.22
N LEU A 137 -3.64 -1.11 -7.10
CA LEU A 137 -4.18 -2.18 -6.28
C LEU A 137 -5.52 -2.66 -6.82
N SER A 138 -5.82 -3.94 -6.60
CA SER A 138 -7.16 -4.48 -6.85
C SER A 138 -8.18 -3.78 -5.94
N THR A 139 -9.34 -3.46 -6.52
CA THR A 139 -10.41 -2.68 -5.88
C THR A 139 -11.27 -3.55 -4.97
N ASP A 140 -10.63 -4.21 -4.02
CA ASP A 140 -11.28 -5.15 -3.11
C ASP A 140 -11.97 -4.40 -1.96
N GLU A 141 -13.06 -4.98 -1.45
CA GLU A 141 -13.81 -4.46 -0.29
C GLU A 141 -12.90 -4.16 0.91
N ALA A 142 -11.92 -5.02 1.13
CA ALA A 142 -10.96 -4.91 2.22
C ALA A 142 -10.17 -3.60 2.17
N LEU A 143 -9.82 -3.10 0.98
CA LEU A 143 -9.07 -1.85 0.81
C LEU A 143 -9.89 -0.65 1.27
N PHE A 144 -11.18 -0.61 0.92
CA PHE A 144 -12.07 0.47 1.33
C PHE A 144 -12.33 0.47 2.85
N GLN A 145 -12.42 -0.72 3.47
CA GLN A 145 -12.52 -0.81 4.93
C GLN A 145 -11.25 -0.29 5.62
N VAL A 146 -10.08 -0.61 5.08
CA VAL A 146 -8.80 -0.05 5.57
C VAL A 146 -8.81 1.47 5.46
N LEU A 147 -9.18 2.04 4.30
CA LEU A 147 -9.24 3.49 4.13
C LEU A 147 -10.19 4.17 5.12
N ARG A 148 -11.35 3.57 5.40
CA ARG A 148 -12.28 4.06 6.43
C ARG A 148 -11.67 4.03 7.83
N SER A 149 -11.04 2.91 8.21
CA SER A 149 -10.39 2.79 9.53
C SER A 149 -9.28 3.82 9.75
N LEU A 150 -8.61 4.24 8.67
CA LEU A 150 -7.58 5.27 8.68
C LEU A 150 -8.13 6.71 8.65
N LYS A 151 -9.46 6.89 8.67
CA LYS A 151 -10.15 8.18 8.51
C LYS A 151 -9.84 8.90 7.18
N LEU A 152 -9.49 8.13 6.14
CA LEU A 152 -9.22 8.61 4.79
C LEU A 152 -10.45 8.54 3.88
N SER A 153 -11.66 8.60 4.45
CA SER A 153 -12.92 8.45 3.71
C SER A 153 -13.12 9.50 2.60
N ALA A 154 -12.53 10.69 2.75
CA ALA A 154 -12.55 11.72 1.72
C ALA A 154 -11.77 11.28 0.46
N ASP A 155 -10.55 10.79 0.64
CA ASP A 155 -9.71 10.27 -0.45
C ASP A 155 -10.29 8.99 -1.04
N ALA A 156 -10.81 8.11 -0.18
CA ALA A 156 -11.49 6.89 -0.58
C ALA A 156 -12.72 7.18 -1.46
N SER A 157 -13.51 8.21 -1.11
CA SER A 157 -14.67 8.62 -1.92
C SER A 157 -14.24 9.10 -3.30
N LEU A 158 -13.17 9.91 -3.38
CA LEU A 158 -12.64 10.40 -4.66
C LEU A 158 -12.08 9.27 -5.51
N PHE A 159 -11.39 8.32 -4.88
CA PHE A 159 -10.89 7.11 -5.53
C PHE A 159 -12.03 6.24 -6.07
N ALA A 160 -13.08 6.03 -5.28
CA ALA A 160 -14.27 5.29 -5.70
C ALA A 160 -14.99 5.96 -6.88
N VAL A 161 -15.08 7.30 -6.88
CA VAL A 161 -15.64 8.06 -8.02
C VAL A 161 -14.82 7.83 -9.29
N LYS A 162 -13.48 7.88 -9.20
CA LYS A 162 -12.59 7.63 -10.35
C LYS A 162 -12.77 6.24 -10.96
N LEU A 163 -13.07 5.25 -10.13
CA LEU A 163 -13.27 3.85 -10.53
C LEU A 163 -14.71 3.54 -10.97
N ASN A 164 -15.60 4.53 -11.06
CA ASN A 164 -17.03 4.36 -11.30
C ASN A 164 -17.73 3.45 -10.26
N MET A 165 -17.20 3.36 -9.05
CA MET A 165 -17.80 2.62 -7.93
C MET A 165 -18.78 3.53 -7.17
N HIS A 166 -19.86 3.93 -7.85
CA HIS A 166 -20.80 4.96 -7.39
C HIS A 166 -21.42 4.66 -6.02
N ASP A 167 -21.85 3.42 -5.77
CA ASP A 167 -22.44 3.02 -4.49
C ASP A 167 -21.45 3.21 -3.32
N ARG A 168 -20.17 2.88 -3.52
CA ARG A 168 -19.13 3.02 -2.49
C ARG A 168 -18.77 4.47 -2.22
N ALA A 169 -18.66 5.26 -3.30
CA ALA A 169 -18.46 6.69 -3.19
C ALA A 169 -19.59 7.33 -2.37
N LEU A 170 -20.84 6.97 -2.66
CA LEU A 170 -22.00 7.49 -1.96
C LEU A 170 -22.08 7.04 -0.49
N SER A 171 -21.85 5.76 -0.20
CA SER A 171 -21.76 5.28 1.18
C SER A 171 -20.72 6.09 1.97
N MET A 172 -19.53 6.34 1.42
CA MET A 172 -18.53 7.19 2.11
C MET A 172 -18.97 8.64 2.28
N MET A 173 -19.63 9.22 1.27
CA MET A 173 -20.10 10.61 1.35
C MET A 173 -21.24 10.77 2.37
N VAL A 174 -22.16 9.82 2.43
CA VAL A 174 -23.38 9.89 3.25
C VAL A 174 -23.12 9.39 4.67
N GLU A 175 -22.49 8.22 4.82
CA GLU A 175 -22.34 7.53 6.12
C GLU A 175 -21.08 8.01 6.86
N ASP A 176 -19.93 8.11 6.17
CA ASP A 176 -18.65 8.42 6.84
C ASP A 176 -18.39 9.93 6.95
N LEU A 177 -18.69 10.69 5.90
CA LEU A 177 -18.32 12.11 5.79
C LEU A 177 -19.45 13.09 6.13
N GLY A 178 -20.70 12.64 6.17
CA GLY A 178 -21.88 13.50 6.37
C GLY A 178 -22.05 14.59 5.29
N ARG A 179 -21.46 14.40 4.10
CA ARG A 179 -21.49 15.37 2.99
C ARG A 179 -22.74 15.19 2.13
N HIS A 180 -23.91 15.26 2.76
CA HIS A 180 -25.21 14.98 2.14
C HIS A 180 -25.47 15.85 0.90
N ALA A 181 -25.24 17.16 0.98
CA ALA A 181 -25.39 18.08 -0.17
C ALA A 181 -24.50 17.71 -1.37
N THR A 182 -23.28 17.20 -1.12
CA THR A 182 -22.38 16.76 -2.19
C THR A 182 -22.84 15.44 -2.79
N ALA A 183 -23.33 14.52 -1.95
CA ALA A 183 -23.92 13.26 -2.39
C ALA A 183 -25.15 13.49 -3.26
N ILE A 184 -26.06 14.40 -2.88
CA ILE A 184 -27.26 14.77 -3.66
C ILE A 184 -26.86 15.30 -5.04
N LYS A 185 -25.90 16.24 -5.09
CA LYS A 185 -25.37 16.78 -6.36
C LYS A 185 -24.69 15.72 -7.21
N TYR A 186 -24.08 14.71 -6.59
CA TYR A 186 -23.47 13.59 -7.29
C TYR A 186 -24.53 12.68 -7.92
N ILE A 187 -25.58 12.32 -7.16
CA ILE A 187 -26.71 11.50 -7.64
C ILE A 187 -27.44 12.21 -8.78
N ALA A 188 -27.69 13.52 -8.67
CA ALA A 188 -28.37 14.32 -9.70
C ALA A 188 -27.67 14.27 -11.08
N LYS A 189 -26.35 14.02 -11.11
CA LYS A 189 -25.54 13.92 -12.33
C LYS A 189 -25.50 12.51 -12.93
N ARG A 190 -26.22 11.54 -12.35
CA ARG A 190 -26.25 10.15 -12.82
C ARG A 190 -27.49 9.89 -13.69
N PRO A 191 -27.49 8.83 -14.50
CA PRO A 191 -28.68 8.44 -15.26
C PRO A 191 -29.89 8.22 -14.34
N PRO A 192 -31.12 8.56 -14.77
CA PRO A 192 -32.30 8.50 -13.92
C PRO A 192 -32.53 7.14 -13.25
N VAL A 193 -32.24 6.04 -13.96
CA VAL A 193 -32.40 4.67 -13.45
C VAL A 193 -31.44 4.38 -12.28
N GLU A 194 -30.17 4.76 -12.42
CA GLU A 194 -29.18 4.59 -11.34
C GLU A 194 -29.46 5.54 -10.18
N ALA A 195 -29.85 6.78 -10.48
CA ALA A 195 -30.21 7.78 -9.49
C ALA A 195 -31.38 7.31 -8.62
N CYS A 196 -32.42 6.71 -9.21
CA CYS A 196 -33.51 6.07 -8.47
C CYS A 196 -33.01 5.01 -7.48
N GLY A 197 -32.12 4.12 -7.91
CA GLY A 197 -31.56 3.08 -7.03
C GLY A 197 -30.78 3.67 -5.85
N PHE A 198 -30.03 4.75 -6.06
CA PHE A 198 -29.32 5.43 -4.97
C PHE A 198 -30.26 6.20 -4.03
N VAL A 199 -31.32 6.80 -4.56
CA VAL A 199 -32.35 7.48 -3.75
C VAL A 199 -33.13 6.46 -2.93
N GLU A 200 -33.42 5.27 -3.45
CA GLU A 200 -34.06 4.21 -2.66
C GLU A 200 -33.19 3.80 -1.46
N LYS A 201 -31.87 3.68 -1.69
CA LYS A 201 -30.93 3.25 -0.65
C LYS A 201 -30.58 4.33 0.38
N TYR A 202 -30.30 5.55 -0.07
CA TYR A 202 -29.80 6.64 0.79
C TYR A 202 -30.81 7.75 1.03
N GLY A 203 -31.95 7.75 0.33
CA GLY A 203 -32.90 8.85 0.31
C GLY A 203 -33.47 9.21 1.69
N ARG A 204 -33.68 8.22 2.57
CA ARG A 204 -34.10 8.49 3.94
C ARG A 204 -33.09 9.36 4.69
N VAL A 205 -31.81 8.98 4.67
CA VAL A 205 -30.74 9.71 5.35
C VAL A 205 -30.55 11.09 4.73
N LEU A 206 -30.63 11.19 3.39
CA LEU A 206 -30.53 12.46 2.69
C LEU A 206 -31.71 13.39 3.01
N PHE A 207 -32.93 12.86 3.11
CA PHE A 207 -34.12 13.63 3.44
C PHE A 207 -34.10 14.13 4.89
N GLU A 208 -33.66 13.29 5.82
CA GLU A 208 -33.50 13.68 7.24
C GLU A 208 -32.45 14.80 7.40
N ALA A 209 -31.38 14.80 6.61
CA ALA A 209 -30.31 15.79 6.70
C ALA A 209 -30.55 17.07 5.87
N CYS A 210 -31.08 16.93 4.64
CA CYS A 210 -31.25 18.01 3.67
C CYS A 210 -32.56 17.82 2.88
N PRO A 211 -33.73 18.12 3.48
CA PRO A 211 -35.04 17.84 2.88
C PRO A 211 -35.27 18.62 1.58
N ASP A 212 -34.99 19.92 1.56
CA ASP A 212 -35.25 20.79 0.39
C ASP A 212 -34.43 20.34 -0.84
N GLU A 213 -33.14 20.04 -0.63
CA GLU A 213 -32.25 19.56 -1.69
C GLU A 213 -32.65 18.16 -2.19
N THR A 214 -33.11 17.29 -1.29
CA THR A 214 -33.56 15.94 -1.62
C THR A 214 -34.88 15.98 -2.41
N ILE A 215 -35.81 16.88 -2.06
CA ILE A 215 -37.04 17.10 -2.82
C ILE A 215 -36.71 17.61 -4.23
N GLY A 216 -35.79 18.56 -4.36
CA GLY A 216 -35.33 19.03 -5.66
C GLY A 216 -34.71 17.93 -6.53
N LEU A 217 -33.93 17.02 -5.92
CA LEU A 217 -33.42 15.83 -6.60
C LEU A 217 -34.57 14.94 -7.11
N LEU A 218 -35.55 14.61 -6.26
CA LEU A 218 -36.70 13.78 -6.63
C LEU A 218 -37.48 14.37 -7.81
N GLN A 219 -37.73 15.69 -7.77
CA GLN A 219 -38.38 16.40 -8.88
C GLN A 219 -37.60 16.25 -10.18
N SER A 220 -36.28 16.47 -10.15
CA SER A 220 -35.42 16.35 -11.35
C SER A 220 -35.41 14.94 -11.96
N ILE A 221 -35.49 13.89 -11.12
CA ILE A 221 -35.54 12.50 -11.57
C ILE A 221 -36.90 12.21 -12.24
N ILE A 222 -38.00 12.69 -11.66
CA ILE A 222 -39.35 12.49 -12.20
C ILE A 222 -39.52 13.21 -13.54
N GLU A 223 -39.06 14.46 -13.66
CA GLU A 223 -39.09 15.22 -14.90
C GLU A 223 -38.29 14.54 -16.02
N SER A 224 -37.11 14.03 -15.67
CA SER A 224 -36.25 13.28 -16.61
C SER A 224 -36.86 11.95 -17.04
N SER A 225 -37.67 11.31 -16.18
CA SER A 225 -38.36 10.04 -16.47
C SER A 225 -39.65 10.24 -17.28
N SER A 226 -40.33 11.38 -17.13
CA SER A 226 -41.60 11.67 -17.81
C SER A 226 -41.41 12.17 -19.25
N GLY A 227 -40.20 12.60 -19.64
CA GLY A 227 -39.83 12.85 -21.04
C GLY A 227 -39.73 11.58 -21.91
N GLY A 228 -39.62 10.39 -21.32
CA GLY A 228 -39.55 9.11 -22.04
C GLY A 228 -40.92 8.49 -22.39
N THR A 229 -41.98 8.90 -21.69
CA THR A 229 -43.30 8.27 -21.79
C THR A 229 -44.19 8.86 -22.88
N TYR A 230 -43.82 10.01 -23.46
CA TYR A 230 -44.60 10.65 -24.53
C TYR A 230 -44.37 10.07 -25.94
N ILE A 231 -43.44 9.13 -26.13
CA ILE A 231 -43.15 8.55 -27.46
C ILE A 231 -44.01 7.30 -27.77
N PHE A 232 -44.67 6.69 -26.77
CA PHE A 232 -45.44 5.45 -26.97
C PHE A 232 -46.96 5.61 -27.13
N LEU A 233 -47.52 6.82 -27.10
CA LEU A 233 -48.97 7.04 -27.23
C LEU A 233 -49.43 7.60 -28.59
N SER A 234 -48.58 7.62 -29.62
CA SER A 234 -48.95 8.18 -30.93
C SER A 234 -48.97 7.19 -32.10
N HIS A 235 -49.16 5.88 -31.88
CA HIS A 235 -49.41 4.92 -32.96
C HIS A 235 -50.48 3.89 -32.58
N SER A 236 -51.70 4.39 -32.37
CA SER A 236 -52.93 3.59 -32.53
C SER A 236 -53.98 4.47 -33.19
N ASN A 237 -53.98 4.49 -34.52
CA ASN A 237 -55.13 4.79 -35.36
C ASN A 237 -55.15 3.77 -36.49
#